data_AF-A0A5C7PAF3-F1
#
_entry.id   AF-A0A5C7PAF3-F1
#
_cell.length_a   1.000
_cell.length_b   1.000
_cell.length_c   1.000
_cell.angle_alpha   90.00
_cell.angle_beta   90.00
_cell.angle_gamma   90.00
#
_symmetry.space_group_name_H-M   'P 1'
#
loop_
_entity.id
_entity.type
_entity.pdbx_description
1 polymer ?
#
loop_
_entity_poly.entity_id
_entity_poly.type
_entity_poly.pdbx_seq_one_letter_code
_entity_poly.pdbx_strand_id
1 'polypeptide(L)'
;MAYVSKEKKQKIAAALKTVMPKGWRWSLAINHGSTLILTIASAPVDLMAEAMRVYNDSYRADRDGKMTKPATHIQANCSPEMYFDESLDLFRKIRDALNIDNHNRSDSQTDYFDVGHYTSINLGSWNKPFVVK
;
A
#
# COMPACT_ATOMS: atom_id res chain seq x y z
N MET A 1 12.40 -2.08 16.28
CA MET A 1 11.99 -1.51 14.99
C MET A 1 13.19 -0.98 14.23
N ALA A 2 13.42 -1.44 13.01
CA ALA A 2 14.59 -1.07 12.22
C ALA A 2 14.43 0.30 11.54
N TYR A 3 15.52 1.07 11.52
CA TYR A 3 15.60 2.35 10.82
C TYR A 3 15.74 2.13 9.30
N VAL A 4 14.95 2.86 8.52
CA VAL A 4 15.03 2.86 7.05
C VAL A 4 16.04 3.91 6.59
N SER A 5 17.21 3.44 6.18
CA SER A 5 18.24 4.31 5.61
C SER A 5 17.87 4.83 4.21
N LYS A 6 18.53 5.90 3.77
CA LYS A 6 18.39 6.43 2.40
C LYS A 6 18.76 5.39 1.34
N GLU A 7 19.78 4.58 1.61
CA GLU A 7 20.23 3.50 0.72
C GLU A 7 19.17 2.40 0.61
N LYS A 8 18.59 1.96 1.73
CA LYS A 8 17.50 0.98 1.74
C LYS A 8 16.30 1.49 0.94
N LYS A 9 15.93 2.75 1.12
CA LYS A 9 14.88 3.40 0.31
C LYS A 9 15.20 3.37 -1.18
N GLN A 10 16.44 3.64 -1.58
CA GLN A 10 16.85 3.61 -2.99
C GLN A 10 16.77 2.20 -3.58
N LYS A 11 17.20 1.17 -2.84
CA LYS A 11 17.09 -0.24 -3.25
C LYS A 11 15.64 -0.64 -3.47
N ILE A 12 14.76 -0.30 -2.53
CA ILE A 12 13.32 -0.57 -2.64
C ILE A 12 12.70 0.21 -3.80
N ALA A 13 13.08 1.49 -3.98
CA ALA A 13 12.62 2.29 -5.11
C ALA A 13 13.04 1.70 -6.47
N ALA A 14 14.24 1.10 -6.56
CA ALA A 14 14.69 0.42 -7.76
C ALA A 14 13.86 -0.85 -8.05
N ALA A 15 13.58 -1.67 -7.04
CA ALA A 15 12.72 -2.83 -7.19
C ALA A 15 11.28 -2.45 -7.58
N LEU A 16 10.73 -1.41 -6.96
CA LEU A 16 9.40 -0.88 -7.30
C LEU A 16 9.30 -0.42 -8.76
N LYS A 17 10.35 0.19 -9.31
CA LYS A 17 10.38 0.61 -10.72
C LYS A 17 10.25 -0.58 -11.68
N THR A 18 10.72 -1.77 -11.31
CA THR A 18 10.61 -2.97 -12.13
C THR A 18 9.18 -3.53 -12.13
N VAL A 19 8.46 -3.39 -11.01
CA VAL A 19 7.11 -3.91 -10.84
C VAL A 19 6.05 -2.94 -11.35
N MET A 20 6.30 -1.62 -11.24
CA MET A 20 5.29 -0.61 -11.54
C MET A 20 4.99 -0.52 -13.05
N PRO A 21 3.69 -0.51 -13.46
CA PRO A 21 3.34 -0.34 -14.86
C PRO A 21 3.76 1.03 -15.42
N LYS A 22 3.98 1.07 -16.74
CA LYS A 22 4.25 2.33 -17.45
C LYS A 22 3.02 3.25 -17.37
N GLY A 23 3.25 4.55 -17.16
CA GLY A 23 2.19 5.56 -17.08
C GLY A 23 1.67 5.86 -15.66
N TRP A 24 2.05 5.07 -14.65
CA TRP A 24 1.65 5.32 -13.26
C TRP A 24 2.54 6.39 -12.63
N ARG A 25 1.92 7.36 -11.93
CA ARG A 25 2.62 8.36 -11.14
C ARG A 25 2.59 7.97 -9.68
N TRP A 26 3.75 7.75 -9.09
CA TRP A 26 3.87 7.36 -7.69
C TRP A 26 5.06 8.06 -7.02
N SER A 27 5.06 8.05 -5.69
CA SER A 27 6.13 8.59 -4.86
C SER A 27 6.37 7.71 -3.65
N LEU A 28 7.63 7.64 -3.20
CA LEU A 28 8.03 6.90 -2.01
C LEU A 28 8.58 7.87 -0.95
N ALA A 29 8.01 7.84 0.25
CA ALA A 29 8.43 8.66 1.39
C ALA A 29 8.83 7.78 2.59
N ILE A 30 9.71 8.29 3.44
CA ILE A 30 10.01 7.70 4.75
C ILE A 30 9.29 8.54 5.78
N ASN A 31 8.47 7.91 6.63
CA ASN A 31 7.82 8.55 7.76
C ASN A 31 8.41 8.03 9.08
N HIS A 32 8.70 8.94 10.01
CA HIS A 32 9.33 8.66 11.31
C HIS A 32 10.53 7.69 11.27
N GLY A 33 11.28 7.69 10.17
CA GLY A 33 12.47 6.86 9.99
C GLY A 33 12.25 5.34 9.92
N SER A 34 11.01 4.86 9.96
CA SER A 34 10.69 3.43 10.12
C SER A 34 9.53 2.94 9.25
N THR A 35 8.78 3.85 8.63
CA THR A 35 7.67 3.52 7.74
C THR A 35 7.94 4.00 6.32
N LEU A 36 7.87 3.10 5.34
CA LEU A 36 7.84 3.43 3.93
C LEU A 36 6.41 3.67 3.47
N ILE A 37 6.15 4.86 2.95
CA ILE A 37 4.84 5.24 2.40
C ILE A 37 4.98 5.33 0.88
N LEU A 38 4.35 4.37 0.19
CA LEU A 38 4.13 4.42 -1.25
C LEU A 38 2.80 5.13 -1.52
N THR A 39 2.84 6.25 -2.23
CA THR A 39 1.64 6.95 -2.68
C THR A 39 1.54 6.86 -4.19
N ILE A 40 0.46 6.27 -4.70
CA ILE A 40 0.09 6.26 -6.11
C ILE A 40 -0.82 7.46 -6.33
N ALA A 41 -0.35 8.45 -7.10
CA ALA A 41 -1.08 9.69 -7.35
C ALA A 41 -1.99 9.59 -8.58
N SER A 42 -1.58 8.84 -9.60
CA SER A 42 -2.41 8.61 -10.79
C SER A 42 -2.07 7.31 -11.50
N ALA A 43 -3.09 6.71 -12.13
CA ALA A 43 -2.96 5.55 -13.02
C ALA A 43 -4.01 5.61 -14.14
N PRO A 44 -3.81 4.91 -15.26
CA PRO A 44 -4.79 4.77 -16.35
C PRO A 44 -5.98 3.87 -16.02
N VAL A 45 -5.94 3.19 -14.87
CA VAL A 45 -6.99 2.31 -14.39
C VAL A 45 -7.66 2.91 -13.16
N ASP A 46 -8.96 2.69 -13.01
CA ASP A 46 -9.73 3.20 -11.86
C ASP A 46 -9.64 2.25 -10.65
N LEU A 47 -8.49 2.34 -9.97
CA LEU A 47 -8.19 1.57 -8.76
C LEU A 47 -9.15 1.89 -7.60
N MET A 48 -9.76 3.08 -7.61
CA MET A 48 -10.65 3.52 -6.54
C MET A 48 -12.02 2.88 -6.70
N ALA A 49 -12.52 2.78 -7.94
CA ALA A 49 -13.75 2.06 -8.25
C ALA A 49 -13.61 0.56 -7.95
N GLU A 50 -12.49 -0.06 -8.32
CA GLU A 50 -12.19 -1.47 -7.97
C GLU A 50 -12.21 -1.66 -6.45
N ALA A 51 -11.47 -0.84 -5.71
CA ALA A 51 -11.41 -0.92 -4.25
C ALA A 51 -12.73 -0.71 -3.55
N MET A 52 -13.56 0.20 -4.04
CA MET A 52 -14.89 0.41 -3.51
C MET A 52 -15.80 -0.79 -3.79
N ARG A 53 -15.73 -1.38 -4.99
CA ARG A 53 -16.50 -2.59 -5.35
C ARG A 53 -16.10 -3.78 -4.48
N VAL A 54 -14.81 -4.14 -4.47
CA VAL A 54 -14.29 -5.30 -3.72
C VAL A 54 -14.58 -5.16 -2.22
N TYR A 55 -14.36 -3.97 -1.66
CA TYR A 55 -14.69 -3.71 -0.26
C TYR A 55 -16.18 -3.94 0.02
N ASN A 56 -17.07 -3.35 -0.78
CA ASN A 56 -18.51 -3.48 -0.62
C ASN A 56 -19.04 -4.91 -0.86
N ASP A 57 -18.40 -5.69 -1.74
CA ASP A 57 -18.77 -7.08 -2.00
C ASP A 57 -18.30 -8.00 -0.86
N SER A 58 -17.15 -7.70 -0.25
CA SER A 58 -16.60 -8.44 0.91
C SER A 58 -17.34 -8.13 2.22
N TYR A 59 -17.84 -6.90 2.36
CA TYR A 59 -18.65 -6.49 3.50
C TYR A 59 -20.08 -7.00 3.30
N ARG A 60 -20.43 -8.09 3.98
CA ARG A 60 -21.80 -8.65 4.02
C ARG A 60 -22.85 -7.53 4.09
N ALA A 61 -23.70 -7.48 3.07
CA ALA A 61 -24.65 -6.40 2.75
C ALA A 61 -25.77 -6.15 3.77
N ASP A 62 -25.59 -6.58 5.02
CA ASP A 62 -26.60 -6.69 6.07
C ASP A 62 -26.43 -5.64 7.18
N ARG A 63 -25.46 -4.72 7.06
CA ARG A 63 -25.40 -3.47 7.86
C ARG A 63 -25.14 -2.29 6.94
N ASP A 64 -25.64 -1.11 7.33
CA ASP A 64 -25.51 0.24 6.71
C ASP A 64 -24.10 0.72 6.28
N GLY A 65 -23.09 -0.15 6.20
CA GLY A 65 -21.67 0.15 6.02
C GLY A 65 -21.13 0.14 4.59
N LYS A 66 -21.97 0.22 3.54
CA LYS A 66 -21.46 0.39 2.18
C LYS A 66 -20.68 1.70 2.09
N MET A 67 -19.51 1.68 1.46
CA MET A 67 -18.93 2.91 0.92
C MET A 67 -19.92 3.41 -0.14
N THR A 68 -20.65 4.47 0.17
CA THR A 68 -21.66 5.10 -0.71
C THR A 68 -21.10 6.30 -1.47
N LYS A 69 -19.93 6.81 -1.04
CA LYS A 69 -19.19 7.87 -1.72
C LYS A 69 -17.86 7.31 -2.22
N PRO A 70 -17.41 7.67 -3.42
CA PRO A 70 -16.06 7.33 -3.85
C PRO A 70 -15.10 7.93 -2.84
N ALA A 71 -14.32 7.08 -2.17
CA ALA A 71 -13.23 7.59 -1.35
C ALA A 71 -12.35 8.46 -2.24
N THR A 72 -11.89 9.60 -1.74
CA THR A 72 -10.91 10.43 -2.46
C THR A 72 -9.50 9.88 -2.30
N HIS A 73 -9.30 9.04 -1.28
CA HIS A 73 -8.05 8.42 -0.89
C HIS A 73 -8.31 7.11 -0.15
N ILE A 74 -7.52 6.07 -0.44
CA ILE A 74 -7.57 4.76 0.24
C ILE A 74 -6.16 4.40 0.74
N GLN A 75 -6.09 3.77 1.91
CA GLN A 75 -4.85 3.19 2.47
C GLN A 75 -4.97 1.67 2.46
N ALA A 76 -4.33 1.01 1.50
CA ALA A 76 -4.36 -0.44 1.30
C ALA A 76 -3.17 -1.14 1.99
N ASN A 77 -2.90 -0.77 3.24
CA ASN A 77 -1.63 -1.14 3.90
C ASN A 77 -1.47 -2.65 4.18
N CYS A 78 -2.46 -3.28 4.81
CA CYS A 78 -2.28 -4.62 5.40
C CYS A 78 -2.72 -5.77 4.47
N SER A 79 -3.83 -5.59 3.75
CA SER A 79 -4.42 -6.65 2.92
C SER A 79 -4.91 -6.08 1.58
N PRO A 80 -4.06 -6.09 0.54
CA PRO A 80 -4.47 -5.73 -0.81
C PRO A 80 -5.69 -6.52 -1.30
N GLU A 81 -5.86 -7.76 -0.83
CA GLU A 81 -7.00 -8.64 -1.14
C GLU A 81 -8.36 -8.05 -0.76
N MET A 82 -8.41 -7.10 0.18
CA MET A 82 -9.66 -6.44 0.59
C MET A 82 -10.07 -5.31 -0.35
N TYR A 83 -9.19 -4.90 -1.25
CA TYR A 83 -9.36 -3.73 -2.12
C TYR A 83 -9.16 -4.05 -3.60
N PHE A 84 -8.53 -5.16 -3.95
CA PHE A 84 -8.22 -5.46 -5.34
C PHE A 84 -8.49 -6.93 -5.61
N ASP A 85 -9.04 -7.20 -6.79
CA ASP A 85 -9.19 -8.53 -7.36
C ASP A 85 -8.50 -8.60 -8.72
N GLU A 86 -8.82 -7.70 -9.65
CA GLU A 86 -8.18 -7.56 -10.96
C GLU A 86 -6.72 -7.08 -10.82
N SER A 87 -6.48 -6.08 -9.97
CA SER A 87 -5.16 -5.51 -9.73
C SER A 87 -4.37 -6.25 -8.64
N LEU A 88 -4.93 -7.33 -8.06
CA LEU A 88 -4.40 -7.97 -6.86
C LEU A 88 -2.96 -8.48 -7.03
N ASP A 89 -2.69 -9.18 -8.13
CA ASP A 89 -1.37 -9.75 -8.40
C ASP A 89 -0.29 -8.66 -8.56
N LEU A 90 -0.66 -7.50 -9.10
CA LEU A 90 0.23 -6.35 -9.16
C LEU A 90 0.52 -5.82 -7.76
N PHE A 91 -0.51 -5.62 -6.94
CA PHE A 91 -0.33 -5.10 -5.58
C PHE A 91 0.41 -6.08 -4.66
N ARG A 92 0.29 -7.40 -4.88
CA ARG A 92 1.14 -8.40 -4.22
C ARG A 92 2.60 -8.21 -4.55
N LYS A 93 2.94 -8.08 -5.84
CA LYS A 93 4.33 -7.79 -6.26
C LYS A 93 4.84 -6.46 -5.72
N ILE A 94 4.00 -5.43 -5.64
CA ILE A 94 4.34 -4.14 -5.02
C ILE A 94 4.62 -4.30 -3.53
N ARG A 95 3.77 -5.04 -2.80
CA ARG A 95 3.96 -5.34 -1.38
C ARG A 95 5.27 -6.10 -1.14
N ASP A 96 5.57 -7.08 -1.99
CA ASP A 96 6.80 -7.86 -1.89
C ASP A 96 8.03 -6.99 -2.15
N ALA A 97 7.97 -6.11 -3.16
CA ALA A 97 9.03 -5.14 -3.44
C ALA A 97 9.24 -4.13 -2.27
N LEU A 98 8.15 -3.70 -1.61
CA LEU A 98 8.23 -2.84 -0.43
C LEU A 98 8.85 -3.56 0.78
N ASN A 99 8.72 -4.87 0.86
CA ASN A 99 9.23 -5.69 1.96
C ASN A 99 10.61 -6.30 1.69
N ILE A 100 11.34 -5.83 0.67
CA ILE A 100 12.71 -6.27 0.43
C ILE A 100 13.59 -5.98 1.64
N ASP A 101 14.35 -6.99 2.06
CA ASP A 101 15.18 -6.98 3.27
C ASP A 101 14.38 -6.55 4.52
N ASN A 102 13.09 -6.87 4.58
CA ASN A 102 12.30 -6.73 5.80
C ASN A 102 12.40 -8.01 6.65
N HIS A 103 12.28 -7.87 7.97
CA HIS A 103 12.35 -9.00 8.90
C HIS A 103 11.31 -8.87 10.00
N ASN A 104 10.88 -10.01 10.52
CA ASN A 104 10.13 -10.09 11.76
C ASN A 104 10.70 -11.25 12.59
N ARG A 105 11.37 -10.91 13.69
CA ARG A 105 11.98 -11.82 14.67
C ARG A 105 11.39 -11.57 16.06
N SER A 106 10.19 -11.02 16.14
CA SER A 106 9.50 -10.82 17.43
C SER A 106 9.25 -12.15 18.11
N ASP A 107 9.59 -12.23 19.40
CA ASP A 107 9.22 -13.35 20.26
C ASP A 107 8.24 -12.85 21.33
N SER A 108 7.03 -13.39 21.31
CA SER A 108 5.97 -13.02 22.24
C SER A 108 6.25 -13.48 23.68
N GLN A 109 7.16 -14.44 23.89
CA GLN A 109 7.50 -14.95 25.22
C GLN A 109 8.51 -14.07 25.96
N THR A 110 9.33 -13.30 25.24
CA THR A 110 10.41 -12.49 25.84
C THR A 110 10.09 -10.99 25.95
N ASP A 111 8.85 -10.58 25.67
CA ASP A 111 8.40 -9.17 25.61
C ASP A 111 9.36 -8.28 24.77
N TYR A 112 9.86 -8.83 23.66
CA TYR A 112 10.82 -8.15 22.79
C TYR A 112 10.38 -8.24 21.33
N PHE A 113 10.09 -7.08 20.74
CA PHE A 113 9.60 -6.96 19.36
C PHE A 113 10.71 -6.48 18.40
N ASP A 114 11.43 -7.43 17.80
CA ASP A 114 12.37 -7.16 16.69
C ASP A 114 11.68 -7.27 15.33
N VAL A 115 11.02 -6.18 14.93
CA VAL A 115 10.47 -5.98 13.58
C VAL A 115 11.33 -5.02 12.79
N GLY A 116 11.40 -5.25 11.48
CA GLY A 116 12.08 -4.40 10.52
C GLY A 116 11.39 -3.05 10.33
N HIS A 117 10.83 -2.81 9.16
CA HIS A 117 10.17 -1.55 8.81
C HIS A 117 8.71 -1.77 8.41
N TYR A 118 7.90 -0.74 8.56
CA TYR A 118 6.51 -0.77 8.13
C TYR A 118 6.36 -0.28 6.69
N THR A 119 5.30 -0.75 6.05
CA THR A 119 4.94 -0.39 4.68
C THR A 119 3.52 0.11 4.64
N SER A 120 3.28 1.18 3.89
CA SER A 120 1.96 1.75 3.66
C SER A 120 1.78 2.02 2.17
N ILE A 121 0.63 1.62 1.62
CA ILE A 121 0.26 1.81 0.22
C ILE A 121 -0.96 2.70 0.19
N ASN A 122 -0.82 3.88 -0.41
CA ASN A 122 -1.83 4.91 -0.46
C ASN A 122 -2.23 5.16 -1.91
N LEU A 123 -3.53 5.11 -2.20
CA LEU A 123 -4.12 5.69 -3.41
C LEU A 123 -4.46 7.14 -3.11
N GLY A 124 -3.75 8.08 -3.71
CA GLY A 124 -3.81 9.50 -3.36
C GLY A 124 -3.33 9.80 -1.93
N SER A 125 -3.60 11.01 -1.49
CA SER A 125 -3.35 11.52 -0.13
C SER A 125 -4.59 12.28 0.36
N TRP A 126 -4.68 12.49 1.68
CA TRP A 126 -5.80 13.21 2.30
C TRP A 126 -6.12 14.58 1.68
N ASN A 127 -5.11 15.29 1.15
CA ASN A 127 -5.24 16.59 0.50
C ASN A 127 -5.10 16.55 -1.03
N LYS A 128 -4.79 15.38 -1.61
CA LYS A 128 -4.50 15.21 -3.04
C LYS A 128 -5.14 13.91 -3.51
N PRO A 129 -6.36 13.94 -4.05
CA PRO A 129 -7.05 12.72 -4.43
C PRO A 129 -6.30 11.95 -5.51
N PHE A 130 -6.55 10.65 -5.59
CA PHE A 130 -6.11 9.84 -6.72
C PHE A 130 -6.79 10.32 -8.01
N VAL A 131 -6.04 10.35 -9.12
CA VAL A 131 -6.53 10.81 -10.42
C VAL A 131 -6.38 9.70 -11.47
N VAL A 132 -7.47 9.37 -12.16
CA VAL A 132 -7.43 8.49 -13.35
C VAL A 132 -6.93 9.29 -14.54
N LYS A 133 -5.91 8.80 -15.26
CA LYS A 133 -5.27 9.51 -16.39
C LYS A 133 -4.92 8.60 -17.55
#